data_AF-A0A166GK05-F1
#
_entry.id   AF-A0A166GK05-F1
#
_cell.length_a   1.000
_cell.length_b   1.000
_cell.length_c   1.000
_cell.angle_alpha   90.00
_cell.angle_beta   90.00
_cell.angle_gamma   90.00
#
_symmetry.space_group_name_H-M   'P 1'
#
loop_
_entity.id
_entity.type
_entity.pdbx_description
1 polymer ?
#
loop_
_entity_poly.entity_id
_entity_poly.type
_entity_poly.pdbx_seq_one_letter_code
_entity_poly.pdbx_strand_id
1 'polypeptide(L)'
;DELDQPAVQVNIELEAKGTRHSQYYFKDGNVAFLIEKTLYNVHRYFFERDSAHFCSILESVQGVDGKNPIALPDVRCSDFDEFLAILYPTDFRRPAEKTTAQWTSVLHLAAKWGFESIQLLAIDNLATTAIPVDKIVLGRRYGISDWLRGAYEAVCTRVDPLTVEEGMKLGVEDIVRISAAR
;
A
#
# COMPACT_ATOMS: atom_id res chain seq x y z
N ASP A 1 43.76 -16.42 1.27
CA ASP A 1 42.53 -15.91 0.63
C ASP A 1 41.32 -16.46 1.33
N GLU A 2 40.89 -15.77 2.39
CA GLU A 2 39.86 -16.23 3.33
C GLU A 2 38.82 -15.11 3.59
N LEU A 3 38.48 -14.34 2.55
CA LEU A 3 37.64 -13.14 2.68
C LEU A 3 36.32 -13.18 1.90
N ASP A 4 35.94 -14.31 1.28
CA ASP A 4 34.79 -14.36 0.34
C ASP A 4 33.64 -15.30 0.76
N GLN A 5 33.73 -15.99 1.90
CA GLN A 5 32.76 -17.02 2.30
C GLN A 5 31.42 -16.53 2.91
N PRO A 6 31.32 -15.44 3.69
CA PRO A 6 30.06 -15.09 4.35
C PRO A 6 29.01 -14.50 3.39
N ALA A 7 29.44 -13.80 2.33
CA ALA A 7 28.51 -13.19 1.37
C ALA A 7 27.89 -14.24 0.43
N VAL A 8 28.67 -15.23 -0.01
CA VAL A 8 28.21 -16.30 -0.91
C VAL A 8 27.19 -17.20 -0.22
N GLN A 9 27.42 -17.59 1.04
CA GLN A 9 26.48 -18.44 1.79
C GLN A 9 25.15 -17.73 2.08
N VAL A 10 25.20 -16.44 2.44
CA VAL A 10 24.00 -15.63 2.68
C VAL A 10 23.19 -15.44 1.39
N ASN A 11 23.86 -15.27 0.24
CA ASN A 11 23.17 -15.17 -1.05
C ASN A 11 22.42 -16.46 -1.40
N ILE A 12 23.00 -17.64 -1.14
CA ILE A 12 22.37 -18.95 -1.43
C ILE A 12 21.15 -19.20 -0.54
N GLU A 13 21.22 -18.85 0.76
CA GLU A 13 20.08 -18.99 1.68
C GLU A 13 18.94 -18.01 1.38
N LEU A 14 19.24 -16.83 0.85
CA LEU A 14 18.23 -15.87 0.42
C LEU A 14 17.59 -16.31 -0.90
N GLU A 15 18.38 -16.80 -1.86
CA GLU A 15 17.87 -17.34 -3.13
C GLU A 15 16.98 -18.58 -2.93
N ALA A 16 17.22 -19.36 -1.88
CA ALA A 16 16.33 -20.44 -1.47
C ALA A 16 14.94 -19.94 -0.97
N LYS A 17 14.83 -18.65 -0.58
CA LYS A 17 13.60 -18.05 -0.02
C LYS A 17 12.74 -17.31 -1.04
N GLY A 18 13.31 -16.87 -2.17
CA GLY A 18 12.55 -16.19 -3.23
C GLY A 18 13.41 -15.56 -4.34
N THR A 19 12.76 -15.08 -5.40
CA THR A 19 13.41 -14.38 -6.52
C THR A 19 13.61 -12.91 -6.17
N ARG A 20 14.78 -12.34 -6.47
CA ARG A 20 15.05 -10.92 -6.22
C ARG A 20 14.18 -10.03 -7.12
N HIS A 21 13.56 -9.01 -6.52
CA HIS A 21 12.81 -8.03 -7.28
C HIS A 21 13.75 -7.25 -8.22
N SER A 22 13.33 -7.02 -9.46
CA SER A 22 14.19 -6.39 -10.49
C SER A 22 14.55 -4.93 -10.18
N GLN A 23 13.60 -4.17 -9.64
CA GLN A 23 13.77 -2.75 -9.30
C GLN A 23 14.11 -2.49 -7.83
N TYR A 24 13.37 -3.09 -6.89
CA TYR A 24 13.46 -2.82 -5.46
C TYR A 24 14.30 -3.83 -4.67
N TYR A 25 15.39 -4.29 -5.28
CA TYR A 25 16.44 -5.05 -4.61
C TYR A 25 17.75 -4.26 -4.68
N PHE A 26 17.94 -3.36 -3.72
CA PHE A 26 19.10 -2.48 -3.64
C PHE A 26 20.29 -3.22 -3.03
N LYS A 27 21.49 -2.99 -3.57
CA LYS A 27 22.72 -3.62 -3.06
C LYS A 27 23.08 -3.15 -1.65
N ASP A 28 22.77 -1.89 -1.35
CA ASP A 28 22.96 -1.20 -0.07
C ASP A 28 21.72 -1.23 0.84
N GLY A 29 20.64 -1.91 0.42
CA GLY A 29 19.48 -2.15 1.27
C GLY A 29 19.86 -2.93 2.53
N ASN A 30 19.22 -2.57 3.64
CA ASN A 30 19.52 -3.09 4.99
C ASN A 30 18.29 -3.66 5.71
N VAL A 31 17.17 -3.83 4.98
CA VAL A 31 16.04 -4.63 5.40
C VAL A 31 15.51 -5.41 4.20
N ALA A 32 15.29 -6.72 4.39
CA ALA A 32 14.70 -7.58 3.38
C ALA A 32 13.23 -7.89 3.71
N PHE A 33 12.35 -7.77 2.72
CA PHE A 33 10.95 -8.21 2.81
C PHE A 33 10.71 -9.37 1.85
N LEU A 34 9.93 -10.35 2.29
CA LEU A 34 9.46 -11.47 1.46
C LEU A 34 7.96 -11.30 1.23
N ILE A 35 7.57 -11.11 -0.02
CA ILE A 35 6.18 -10.94 -0.42
C ILE A 35 5.90 -11.95 -1.52
N GLU A 36 4.90 -12.80 -1.33
CA GLU A 36 4.64 -13.97 -2.18
C GLU A 36 5.88 -14.86 -2.29
N LYS A 37 6.65 -14.75 -3.39
CA LYS A 37 7.93 -15.45 -3.60
C LYS A 37 9.03 -14.49 -4.06
N THR A 38 8.84 -13.20 -3.79
CA THR A 38 9.70 -12.12 -4.25
C THR A 38 10.39 -11.47 -3.06
N LEU A 39 11.72 -11.36 -3.16
CA LEU A 39 12.54 -10.68 -2.20
C LEU A 39 12.77 -9.24 -2.60
N TYR A 40 12.47 -8.35 -1.67
CA TYR A 40 12.78 -6.94 -1.72
C TYR A 40 13.94 -6.68 -0.78
N ASN A 41 14.90 -5.86 -1.18
CA ASN A 41 15.95 -5.38 -0.28
C ASN A 41 15.99 -3.86 -0.35
N VAL A 42 15.54 -3.19 0.71
CA VAL A 42 15.27 -1.74 0.73
C VAL A 42 15.89 -1.09 1.96
N HIS A 43 15.79 0.23 2.06
CA HIS A 43 16.35 1.00 3.16
C HIS A 43 15.36 1.11 4.31
N ARG A 44 15.75 0.52 5.44
CA ARG A 44 15.04 0.49 6.72
C ARG A 44 14.57 1.87 7.18
N TYR A 45 15.39 2.90 6.94
CA TYR A 45 15.12 4.28 7.30
C TYR A 45 13.72 4.76 6.84
N PHE A 46 13.32 4.47 5.60
CA PHE A 46 12.02 4.92 5.10
C PHE A 46 10.85 4.28 5.83
N PHE A 47 11.04 3.08 6.38
CA PHE A 47 10.01 2.36 7.11
C PHE A 47 9.96 2.75 8.58
N GLU A 48 11.08 3.10 9.19
CA GLU A 48 11.10 3.50 10.60
C GLU A 48 10.72 4.96 10.82
N ARG A 49 11.09 5.85 9.88
CA ARG A 49 10.90 7.30 10.04
C ARG A 49 9.44 7.68 10.28
N ASP A 50 8.54 7.10 9.49
CA ASP A 50 7.13 7.53 9.43
C ASP A 50 6.14 6.42 9.80
N SER A 51 6.60 5.26 10.28
CA SER A 51 5.72 4.15 10.66
C SER A 51 6.13 3.53 12.00
N ALA A 52 5.32 3.81 13.02
CA ALA A 52 5.46 3.18 14.34
C ALA A 52 5.29 1.65 14.26
N HIS A 53 4.46 1.17 13.33
CA HIS A 53 4.27 -0.25 13.07
C HIS A 53 5.58 -0.92 12.64
N PHE A 54 6.25 -0.36 11.64
CA PHE A 54 7.52 -0.90 11.19
C PHE A 54 8.65 -0.66 12.17
N CYS A 55 8.68 0.48 12.87
CA CYS A 55 9.64 0.71 13.96
C CYS A 55 9.61 -0.45 14.97
N SER A 56 8.42 -0.83 15.47
CA SER A 56 8.26 -1.94 16.41
C SER A 56 8.66 -3.31 15.82
N ILE A 57 8.20 -3.61 14.60
CA ILE A 57 8.55 -4.88 13.93
C ILE A 57 10.05 -4.99 13.74
N LEU A 58 10.67 -3.92 13.25
CA LEU A 58 12.07 -3.91 12.86
C LEU A 58 13.00 -3.91 14.07
N GLU A 59 12.58 -3.35 15.22
CA GLU A 59 13.27 -3.50 16.51
C GLU A 59 13.23 -4.95 16.99
N SER A 60 12.07 -5.62 16.91
CA SER A 60 11.94 -7.02 17.34
C SER A 60 12.82 -7.99 16.53
N VAL A 61 12.99 -7.72 15.23
CA VAL A 61 13.79 -8.55 14.32
C VAL A 61 15.29 -8.36 14.54
N GLN A 62 15.75 -7.20 15.05
CA GLN A 62 17.16 -7.02 15.40
C GLN A 62 17.63 -7.96 16.53
N GLY A 63 16.71 -8.45 17.37
CA GLY A 63 17.01 -9.44 18.41
C GLY A 63 17.18 -10.88 17.90
N VAL A 64 16.84 -11.16 16.63
CA VAL A 64 16.81 -12.51 16.05
C VAL A 64 17.62 -12.50 14.76
N ASP A 65 18.85 -13.06 14.77
CA ASP A 65 19.74 -13.28 13.61
C ASP A 65 19.32 -12.50 12.34
N GLY A 66 19.53 -11.18 12.33
CA GLY A 66 18.94 -10.15 11.44
C GLY A 66 19.17 -10.28 9.93
N LYS A 67 19.27 -11.52 9.44
CA LYS A 67 19.46 -12.01 8.09
C LYS A 67 18.19 -12.63 7.51
N ASN A 68 17.15 -12.86 8.32
CA ASN A 68 15.88 -13.40 7.82
C ASN A 68 14.98 -12.29 7.26
N PRO A 69 14.43 -12.46 6.04
CA PRO A 69 13.50 -11.49 5.47
C PRO A 69 12.19 -11.46 6.25
N ILE A 70 11.61 -10.27 6.37
CA ILE A 70 10.31 -10.04 7.02
C ILE A 70 9.21 -10.41 6.03
N ALA A 71 8.42 -11.44 6.35
CA ALA A 71 7.32 -11.88 5.50
C ALA A 71 6.09 -10.97 5.66
N LEU A 72 5.49 -10.58 4.54
CA LEU A 72 4.22 -9.83 4.49
C LEU A 72 3.18 -10.65 3.72
N PRO A 73 2.54 -11.67 4.35
CA PRO A 73 1.72 -12.66 3.65
C PRO A 73 0.43 -12.09 3.04
N ASP A 74 -0.11 -11.01 3.60
CA ASP A 74 -1.36 -10.38 3.16
C ASP A 74 -1.12 -9.17 2.24
N VAL A 75 -0.02 -9.18 1.49
CA VAL A 75 0.37 -8.11 0.57
C VAL A 75 0.72 -8.73 -0.77
N ARG A 76 0.24 -8.14 -1.86
CA ARG A 76 0.64 -8.54 -3.22
C ARG A 76 1.87 -7.74 -3.64
N CYS A 77 2.73 -8.32 -4.48
CA CYS A 77 3.90 -7.61 -5.01
C CYS A 77 3.49 -6.27 -5.68
N SER A 78 2.45 -6.29 -6.52
CA SER A 78 1.98 -5.08 -7.21
C SER A 78 1.55 -3.97 -6.25
N ASP A 79 0.89 -4.31 -5.14
CA ASP A 79 0.46 -3.31 -4.15
C ASP A 79 1.68 -2.70 -3.43
N PHE A 80 2.68 -3.53 -3.11
CA PHE A 80 3.91 -3.05 -2.48
C PHE A 80 4.76 -2.22 -3.43
N ASP A 81 4.82 -2.58 -4.71
CA ASP A 81 5.56 -1.83 -5.74
C ASP A 81 5.01 -0.41 -5.89
N GLU A 82 3.67 -0.24 -5.83
CA GLU A 82 3.03 1.08 -5.87
C GLU A 82 3.40 1.93 -4.65
N PHE A 83 3.47 1.31 -3.48
CA PHE A 83 3.88 1.97 -2.24
C PHE A 83 5.37 2.34 -2.26
N LEU A 84 6.24 1.44 -2.71
CA LEU A 84 7.67 1.69 -2.87
C LEU A 84 7.95 2.80 -3.89
N ALA A 85 7.15 2.92 -4.95
CA ALA A 85 7.28 4.01 -5.92
C ALA A 85 7.06 5.40 -5.30
N ILE A 86 6.35 5.51 -4.17
CA ILE A 86 6.23 6.76 -3.40
C ILE A 86 7.51 7.04 -2.61
N LEU A 87 8.12 6.00 -2.01
CA LEU A 87 9.34 6.12 -1.22
C LEU A 87 10.60 6.30 -2.08
N TYR A 88 10.59 5.73 -3.28
CA TYR A 88 11.69 5.72 -4.24
C TYR A 88 11.25 6.36 -5.57
N PRO A 89 10.95 7.67 -5.59
CA PRO A 89 10.57 8.34 -6.83
C PRO A 89 11.75 8.32 -7.82
N THR A 90 11.48 7.88 -9.04
CA THR A 90 12.46 7.85 -10.14
C THR A 90 12.62 9.21 -10.81
N ASP A 91 11.55 10.02 -10.85
CA ASP A 91 11.57 11.42 -11.29
C ASP A 91 10.82 12.29 -10.26
N PHE A 92 11.56 13.15 -9.57
CA PHE A 92 11.01 14.07 -8.57
C PHE A 92 10.14 15.18 -9.16
N ARG A 93 10.31 15.51 -10.45
CA ARG A 93 9.52 16.54 -11.12
C ARG A 93 8.24 15.97 -11.72
N ARG A 94 8.25 14.68 -12.06
CA ARG A 94 7.13 13.98 -12.68
C ARG A 94 6.93 12.63 -11.99
N PRO A 95 6.25 12.62 -10.83
CA PRO A 95 5.86 11.38 -10.18
C PRO A 95 5.13 10.48 -11.16
N ALA A 96 5.32 9.16 -11.04
CA ALA A 96 4.62 8.20 -11.87
C ALA A 96 3.10 8.38 -11.73
N GLU A 97 2.41 8.50 -12.86
CA GLU A 97 0.95 8.54 -12.88
C GLU A 97 0.39 7.23 -12.32
N LYS A 98 -0.63 7.35 -11.46
CA LYS A 98 -1.30 6.21 -10.84
C LYS A 98 -2.80 6.28 -11.10
N THR A 99 -3.37 5.13 -11.41
CA THR A 99 -4.82 4.91 -11.51
C THR A 99 -5.47 4.99 -10.13
N THR A 100 -6.79 5.17 -10.09
CA THR A 100 -7.60 5.13 -8.85
C THR A 100 -7.37 3.83 -8.07
N ALA A 101 -7.22 2.69 -8.77
CA ALA A 101 -6.96 1.41 -8.12
C ALA A 101 -5.58 1.37 -7.44
N GLN A 102 -4.54 1.91 -8.11
CA GLN A 102 -3.18 2.00 -7.54
C GLN A 102 -3.15 2.95 -6.34
N TRP A 103 -3.80 4.12 -6.42
CA TRP A 103 -3.91 5.02 -5.27
C TRP A 103 -4.71 4.41 -4.12
N THR A 104 -5.74 3.62 -4.40
CA THR A 104 -6.47 2.86 -3.37
C THR A 104 -5.58 1.83 -2.67
N SER A 105 -4.69 1.18 -3.42
CA SER A 105 -3.70 0.26 -2.89
C SER A 105 -2.68 0.97 -1.98
N VAL A 106 -2.14 2.09 -2.42
CA VAL A 106 -1.25 2.95 -1.61
C VAL A 106 -1.95 3.41 -0.33
N LEU A 107 -3.20 3.87 -0.42
CA LEU A 107 -4.00 4.26 0.73
C LEU A 107 -4.17 3.11 1.74
N HIS A 108 -4.45 1.91 1.23
CA HIS A 108 -4.63 0.73 2.07
C HIS A 108 -3.37 0.37 2.85
N LEU A 109 -2.22 0.30 2.18
CA LEU A 109 -0.95 -0.02 2.81
C LEU A 109 -0.48 1.09 3.76
N ALA A 110 -0.64 2.36 3.37
CA ALA A 110 -0.31 3.50 4.22
C ALA A 110 -1.11 3.49 5.52
N ALA A 111 -2.43 3.25 5.45
CA ALA A 111 -3.27 3.13 6.63
C ALA A 111 -2.92 1.89 7.47
N LYS A 112 -2.69 0.73 6.83
CA LYS A 112 -2.31 -0.53 7.52
C LYS A 112 -1.02 -0.39 8.31
N TRP A 113 -0.06 0.34 7.77
CA TRP A 113 1.27 0.50 8.36
C TRP A 113 1.46 1.84 9.09
N GLY A 114 0.44 2.70 9.14
CA GLY A 114 0.49 3.96 9.88
C GLY A 114 1.38 5.04 9.25
N PHE A 115 1.54 5.07 7.93
CA PHE A 115 2.22 6.16 7.22
C PHE A 115 1.25 7.32 6.95
N GLU A 116 1.02 8.17 7.95
CA GLU A 116 0.01 9.23 7.89
C GLU A 116 0.20 10.18 6.70
N SER A 117 1.42 10.66 6.46
CA SER A 117 1.71 11.56 5.33
C SER A 117 1.42 10.93 3.96
N ILE A 118 1.70 9.63 3.80
CA ILE A 118 1.42 8.90 2.54
C ILE A 118 -0.09 8.61 2.43
N GLN A 119 -0.76 8.36 3.56
CA GLN A 119 -2.21 8.22 3.62
C GLN A 119 -2.90 9.49 3.12
N LEU A 120 -2.50 10.67 3.64
CA LEU A 120 -3.02 11.97 3.19
C LEU A 120 -2.72 12.23 1.71
N LEU A 121 -1.51 11.91 1.23
CA LEU A 121 -1.18 12.01 -0.19
C LEU A 121 -2.12 11.17 -1.07
N ALA A 122 -2.40 9.93 -0.66
CA ALA A 122 -3.31 9.07 -1.41
C ALA A 122 -4.75 9.59 -1.37
N ILE A 123 -5.19 10.13 -0.23
CA ILE A 123 -6.49 10.81 -0.09
C ILE A 123 -6.59 11.97 -1.07
N ASP A 124 -5.63 12.89 -1.11
CA ASP A 124 -5.68 14.06 -2.00
C ASP A 124 -5.78 13.66 -3.48
N ASN A 125 -5.06 12.63 -3.90
CA ASN A 125 -5.13 12.12 -5.27
C ASN A 125 -6.45 11.42 -5.58
N LEU A 126 -7.02 10.67 -4.63
CA LEU A 126 -8.32 10.01 -4.78
C LEU A 126 -9.48 10.99 -4.71
N ALA A 127 -9.33 12.12 -4.01
CA ALA A 127 -10.36 13.15 -3.93
C ALA A 127 -10.72 13.71 -5.32
N THR A 128 -9.76 13.72 -6.25
CA THR A 128 -9.97 14.22 -7.62
C THR A 128 -10.34 13.12 -8.61
N THR A 129 -9.91 11.87 -8.38
CA THR A 129 -9.99 10.78 -9.36
C THR A 129 -11.02 9.69 -9.04
N ALA A 130 -11.42 9.52 -7.76
CA ALA A 130 -12.36 8.49 -7.36
C ALA A 130 -13.80 8.85 -7.71
N ILE A 131 -14.56 7.87 -8.20
CA ILE A 131 -15.99 8.02 -8.44
C ILE A 131 -16.77 8.11 -7.12
N PRO A 132 -17.98 8.69 -7.11
CA PRO A 132 -18.76 8.87 -5.88
C PRO A 132 -18.95 7.59 -5.05
N VAL A 133 -19.22 6.45 -5.69
CA VAL A 133 -19.38 5.16 -4.99
C VAL A 133 -18.09 4.74 -4.27
N ASP A 134 -16.94 4.85 -4.94
CA ASP A 134 -15.65 4.53 -4.32
C ASP A 134 -15.32 5.52 -3.19
N LYS A 135 -15.67 6.81 -3.33
CA LYS A 135 -15.53 7.80 -2.25
C LYS A 135 -16.35 7.45 -1.01
N ILE A 136 -17.58 6.92 -1.16
CA ILE A 136 -18.38 6.45 -0.03
C ILE A 136 -17.67 5.28 0.66
N VAL A 137 -17.27 4.27 -0.11
CA VAL A 137 -16.65 3.05 0.42
C VAL A 137 -15.33 3.35 1.13
N LEU A 138 -14.44 4.11 0.47
CA LEU A 138 -13.14 4.49 1.02
C LEU A 138 -13.31 5.46 2.19
N GLY A 139 -14.23 6.42 2.08
CA GLY A 139 -14.50 7.39 3.12
C GLY A 139 -14.98 6.73 4.42
N ARG A 140 -15.88 5.73 4.33
CA ARG A 140 -16.30 4.96 5.50
C ARG A 140 -15.16 4.10 6.05
N ARG A 141 -14.43 3.41 5.18
CA ARG A 141 -13.35 2.48 5.60
C ARG A 141 -12.21 3.19 6.33
N TYR A 142 -11.83 4.39 5.88
CA TYR A 142 -10.67 5.11 6.40
C TYR A 142 -11.04 6.38 7.19
N GLY A 143 -12.33 6.61 7.47
CA GLY A 143 -12.80 7.74 8.28
C GLY A 143 -12.74 9.11 7.59
N ILE A 144 -12.74 9.16 6.25
CA ILE A 144 -12.65 10.39 5.45
C ILE A 144 -14.04 11.02 5.31
N SER A 145 -14.50 11.69 6.36
CA SER A 145 -15.86 12.20 6.47
C SER A 145 -16.20 13.28 5.43
N ASP A 146 -15.20 14.07 5.01
CA ASP A 146 -15.37 15.19 4.07
C ASP A 146 -15.87 14.74 2.69
N TRP A 147 -15.61 13.49 2.31
CA TRP A 147 -16.07 12.95 1.04
C TRP A 147 -17.53 12.51 1.06
N LEU A 148 -18.02 12.07 2.22
CA LEU A 148 -19.25 11.28 2.32
C LEU A 148 -20.46 12.07 1.84
N ARG A 149 -20.67 13.29 2.37
CA ARG A 149 -21.86 14.09 2.04
C ARG A 149 -21.97 14.33 0.53
N GLY A 150 -20.91 14.87 -0.08
CA GLY A 150 -20.92 15.17 -1.51
C GLY A 150 -21.02 13.91 -2.39
N ALA A 151 -20.45 12.80 -1.94
CA ALA A 151 -20.53 11.54 -2.67
C ALA A 151 -21.94 10.93 -2.61
N TYR A 152 -22.60 10.92 -1.44
CA TYR A 152 -23.99 10.47 -1.31
C TYR A 152 -24.93 11.34 -2.14
N GLU A 153 -24.78 12.67 -2.07
CA GLU A 153 -25.57 13.60 -2.89
C GLU A 153 -25.44 13.28 -4.37
N ALA A 154 -24.20 13.15 -4.88
CA ALA A 154 -23.95 12.82 -6.28
C ALA A 154 -24.55 11.47 -6.70
N VAL A 155 -24.54 10.46 -5.84
CA VAL A 155 -25.16 9.15 -6.13
C VAL A 155 -26.69 9.23 -6.11
N CYS A 156 -27.28 10.03 -5.22
CA CYS A 156 -28.73 10.17 -5.14
C CYS A 156 -29.28 11.00 -6.31
N THR A 157 -28.62 12.09 -6.70
CA THR A 157 -29.14 13.03 -7.72
C THR A 157 -28.83 12.62 -9.15
N ARG A 158 -27.96 11.63 -9.40
CA ARG A 158 -27.64 11.20 -10.77
C ARG A 158 -28.82 10.50 -11.43
N VAL A 159 -28.87 10.53 -12.77
CA VAL A 159 -29.94 9.91 -13.57
C VAL A 159 -29.87 8.38 -13.48
N ASP A 160 -28.68 7.81 -13.68
CA ASP A 160 -28.50 6.37 -13.76
C ASP A 160 -28.63 5.70 -12.38
N PRO A 161 -29.37 4.57 -12.28
CA PRO A 161 -29.44 3.80 -11.05
C PRO A 161 -28.08 3.19 -10.65
N LEU A 162 -28.00 2.68 -9.42
CA LEU A 162 -26.85 1.88 -8.99
C LEU A 162 -26.71 0.65 -9.87
N THR A 163 -25.50 0.38 -10.36
CA THR A 163 -25.20 -0.91 -10.99
C THR A 163 -25.08 -2.00 -9.94
N VAL A 164 -25.09 -3.26 -10.37
CA VAL A 164 -24.90 -4.40 -9.47
C VAL A 164 -23.52 -4.34 -8.81
N GLU A 165 -22.49 -3.96 -9.57
CA GLU A 165 -21.11 -3.84 -9.10
C GLU A 165 -20.98 -2.73 -8.04
N GLU A 166 -21.63 -1.58 -8.26
CA GLU A 166 -21.68 -0.50 -7.27
C GLU A 166 -22.43 -0.93 -6.01
N GLY A 167 -23.56 -1.62 -6.17
CA GLY A 167 -24.32 -2.19 -5.05
C GLY A 167 -23.47 -3.16 -4.22
N MET A 168 -22.73 -4.05 -4.86
CA MET A 168 -21.82 -4.98 -4.17
C MET A 168 -20.74 -4.26 -3.35
N LYS A 169 -20.25 -3.12 -3.82
CA LYS A 169 -19.26 -2.31 -3.10
C LYS A 169 -19.85 -1.58 -1.89
N LEU A 170 -21.04 -0.99 -2.05
CA LEU A 170 -21.72 -0.20 -1.02
C LEU A 170 -22.27 -1.07 0.12
N GLY A 171 -22.71 -2.28 -0.21
CA GLY A 171 -23.41 -3.15 0.73
C GLY A 171 -24.86 -2.71 0.98
N VAL A 172 -25.62 -3.59 1.62
CA VAL A 172 -27.09 -3.48 1.71
C VAL A 172 -27.56 -2.19 2.41
N GLU A 173 -26.88 -1.77 3.48
CA GLU A 173 -27.27 -0.59 4.25
C GLU A 173 -27.26 0.69 3.40
N ASP A 174 -26.19 0.89 2.62
CA ASP A 174 -26.05 2.06 1.76
C ASP A 174 -27.02 2.00 0.58
N ILE A 175 -27.25 0.82 -0.01
CA ILE A 175 -28.26 0.65 -1.07
C ILE A 175 -29.64 1.07 -0.57
N VAL A 176 -30.04 0.63 0.62
CA VAL A 176 -31.35 0.97 1.20
C VAL A 176 -31.45 2.47 1.46
N ARG A 177 -30.42 3.11 2.04
CA ARG A 177 -30.39 4.56 2.29
C ARG A 177 -30.46 5.37 1.00
N ILE A 178 -29.65 5.00 0.01
CA ILE A 178 -29.64 5.67 -1.30
C ILE A 178 -30.99 5.50 -1.98
N SER A 179 -31.55 4.29 -1.98
CA SER A 179 -32.87 4.03 -2.59
C SER A 179 -34.01 4.80 -1.91
N ALA A 180 -33.92 5.09 -0.62
CA ALA A 180 -34.93 5.86 0.09
C ALA A 180 -34.82 7.38 -0.15
N ALA A 181 -33.67 7.85 -0.63
CA ALA A 181 -33.38 9.26 -0.87
C ALA A 181 -33.52 9.69 -2.36
N ARG A 182 -33.62 8.73 -3.28
CA ARG A 182 -33.92 8.95 -4.72
C ARG A 182 -35.42 8.98 -4.96
#